data_AF-A0A972J6J2-F1
#
_entry.id   AF-A0A972J6J2-F1
#
_cell.length_a   1.000
_cell.length_b   1.000
_cell.length_c   1.000
_cell.angle_alpha   90.00
_cell.angle_beta   90.00
_cell.angle_gamma   90.00
#
_symmetry.space_group_name_H-M   'P 1'
#
loop_
_entity.id
_entity.type
_entity.pdbx_description
1 polymer ?
#
loop_
_entity_poly.entity_id
_entity_poly.type
_entity_poly.pdbx_seq_one_letter_code
_entity_poly.pdbx_strand_id
1 'polypeptide(L)'
;MDRRDTLRSFIEAYAGTRVLPEHAVKEFLREAGLPVPRGLFIPNGSAIPDYSRLSLPLAAKVSSSRIRSKSDVGGVRLGLKDGAAIAAAVTELMGIENAEGVILEEQAEPGTEVIVGAVVEPQFG
;
A
#
# COMPACT_ATOMS: atom_id res chain seq x y z
N MET A 1 -8.08 -17.02 -17.61
CA MET A 1 -6.83 -17.34 -16.89
C MET A 1 -7.23 -17.84 -15.53
N ASP A 2 -6.70 -18.99 -15.07
CA ASP A 2 -7.00 -19.50 -13.73
C ASP A 2 -6.43 -18.51 -12.69
N ARG A 3 -7.13 -18.28 -11.57
CA ARG A 3 -6.63 -17.47 -10.45
C ARG A 3 -5.25 -17.95 -9.99
N ARG A 4 -5.02 -19.27 -10.02
CA ARG A 4 -3.72 -19.86 -9.67
C ARG A 4 -2.61 -19.45 -10.63
N ASP A 5 -2.91 -19.30 -11.92
CA ASP A 5 -1.93 -18.88 -12.92
C ASP A 5 -1.52 -17.43 -12.69
N THR A 6 -2.49 -16.53 -12.42
CA THR A 6 -2.23 -15.13 -12.09
C THR A 6 -1.33 -14.98 -10.86
N LEU A 7 -1.65 -15.71 -9.78
CA LEU A 7 -0.84 -15.67 -8.55
C LEU A 7 0.56 -16.22 -8.78
N ARG A 8 0.71 -17.27 -9.59
CA ARG A 8 2.01 -17.82 -9.95
C ARG A 8 2.84 -16.82 -10.75
N SER A 9 2.26 -16.20 -11.77
CA SER A 9 2.94 -15.19 -12.57
C SER A 9 3.38 -13.99 -11.73
N PHE A 10 2.60 -13.58 -10.73
CA PHE A 10 3.03 -12.55 -9.78
C PHE A 10 4.27 -12.99 -8.99
N ILE A 11 4.27 -14.21 -8.42
CA ILE A 11 5.40 -14.73 -7.65
C ILE A 11 6.66 -14.82 -8.52
N GLU A 12 6.52 -15.30 -9.75
CA GLU A 12 7.62 -15.40 -10.72
C GLU A 12 8.16 -14.01 -11.11
N ALA A 13 7.29 -13.03 -11.32
CA ALA A 13 7.68 -11.66 -11.67
C ALA A 13 8.53 -10.98 -10.59
N TYR A 14 8.41 -11.42 -9.33
CA TYR A 14 9.20 -10.91 -8.21
C TYR A 14 10.20 -11.94 -7.65
N ALA A 15 10.49 -13.03 -8.38
CA ALA A 15 11.44 -14.04 -7.95
C ALA A 15 12.81 -13.39 -7.61
N GLY A 16 13.37 -13.75 -6.44
CA GLY A 16 14.63 -13.18 -5.95
C GLY A 16 14.52 -11.83 -5.23
N THR A 17 13.33 -11.21 -5.20
CA THR A 17 13.08 -9.98 -4.45
C THR A 17 12.81 -10.29 -2.98
N ARG A 18 13.51 -9.62 -2.06
CA ARG A 18 13.28 -9.78 -0.61
C ARG A 18 12.18 -8.89 -0.04
N VAL A 19 11.92 -7.74 -0.67
CA VAL A 19 10.93 -6.76 -0.21
C VAL A 19 10.08 -6.33 -1.40
N LEU A 20 8.78 -6.57 -1.31
CA LEU A 20 7.81 -6.24 -2.35
C LEU A 20 7.18 -4.86 -2.09
N PRO A 21 6.89 -4.07 -3.14
CA PRO A 21 6.11 -2.84 -2.98
C PRO A 21 4.71 -3.12 -2.43
N GLU A 22 4.25 -2.32 -1.47
CA GLU A 22 2.97 -2.53 -0.79
C GLU A 22 1.77 -2.57 -1.74
N HIS A 23 1.74 -1.69 -2.76
CA HIS A 23 0.64 -1.67 -3.73
C HIS A 23 0.54 -2.98 -4.51
N ALA A 24 1.68 -3.55 -4.92
CA ALA A 24 1.75 -4.84 -5.62
C ALA A 24 1.32 -6.00 -4.70
N VAL A 25 1.73 -5.99 -3.44
CA VAL A 25 1.30 -6.99 -2.45
C VAL A 25 -0.21 -6.92 -2.23
N LYS A 26 -0.80 -5.72 -2.12
CA LYS A 26 -2.25 -5.57 -1.94
C LYS A 26 -3.04 -6.06 -3.16
N GLU A 27 -2.53 -5.82 -4.37
CA GLU A 27 -3.12 -6.37 -5.59
C GLU A 27 -3.09 -7.91 -5.57
N PHE A 28 -1.95 -8.51 -5.22
CA PHE A 28 -1.82 -9.96 -5.06
C PHE A 28 -2.78 -10.53 -4.02
N LEU A 29 -2.87 -9.91 -2.83
CA LEU A 29 -3.78 -10.37 -1.77
C LEU A 29 -5.25 -10.31 -2.21
N ARG A 30 -5.63 -9.25 -2.95
CA ARG A 30 -6.97 -9.11 -3.52
C ARG A 30 -7.27 -10.21 -4.52
N GLU A 31 -6.35 -10.52 -5.43
CA GLU A 31 -6.45 -11.63 -6.39
C GLU A 31 -6.53 -12.99 -5.68
N ALA A 32 -5.84 -13.14 -4.54
CA ALA A 32 -5.94 -14.32 -3.68
C ALA A 32 -7.29 -14.42 -2.92
N GLY A 33 -8.15 -13.40 -2.99
CA GLY A 33 -9.45 -13.36 -2.33
C GLY A 33 -9.40 -12.85 -0.89
N LEU A 34 -8.29 -12.25 -0.46
CA LEU A 34 -8.16 -11.63 0.86
C LEU A 34 -8.64 -10.17 0.81
N PRO A 35 -9.40 -9.73 1.82
CA PRO A 35 -9.84 -8.35 1.90
C PRO A 35 -8.63 -7.44 2.17
N VAL A 36 -8.48 -6.41 1.35
CA VAL A 36 -7.52 -5.32 1.53
C VAL A 36 -8.23 -4.00 1.30
N PRO A 37 -7.82 -2.91 1.97
CA PRO A 37 -8.42 -1.59 1.74
C PRO A 37 -8.44 -1.23 0.25
N ARG A 38 -9.53 -0.61 -0.20
CA ARG A 38 -9.56 -0.05 -1.56
C ARG A 38 -8.70 1.20 -1.57
N GLY A 39 -7.93 1.35 -2.63
CA GLY A 39 -7.01 2.46 -2.75
C GLY A 39 -6.31 2.45 -4.09
N LEU A 40 -5.43 3.42 -4.27
CA LEU A 40 -4.68 3.64 -5.49
C LEU A 40 -3.26 4.10 -5.16
N PHE A 41 -2.35 3.85 -6.07
CA PHE A 41 -0.98 4.33 -6.01
C PHE A 41 -0.84 5.58 -6.89
N ILE A 42 -0.25 6.63 -6.32
CA ILE A 42 0.03 7.91 -6.98
C ILE A 42 1.55 8.01 -7.13
N PRO A 43 2.11 7.78 -8.32
CA PRO A 43 3.55 7.94 -8.57
C PRO A 43 4.04 9.36 -8.21
N ASN A 44 5.26 9.48 -7.71
CA ASN A 44 5.87 10.78 -7.46
C ASN A 44 5.92 11.61 -8.76
N GLY A 45 5.57 12.90 -8.68
CA GLY A 45 5.48 13.79 -9.83
C GLY A 45 4.19 13.65 -10.67
N SER A 46 3.28 12.74 -10.32
CA SER A 46 1.97 12.63 -10.97
C SER A 46 0.90 13.44 -10.24
N ALA A 47 -0.13 13.85 -10.98
CA ALA A 47 -1.32 14.45 -10.40
C ALA A 47 -2.15 13.40 -9.65
N ILE A 48 -2.89 13.82 -8.63
CA ILE A 48 -3.81 12.96 -7.90
C ILE A 48 -4.92 12.49 -8.88
N PRO A 49 -5.07 11.18 -9.11
CA PRO A 49 -6.11 10.66 -10.00
C PRO A 49 -7.50 10.80 -9.36
N ASP A 50 -8.57 10.57 -10.14
CA ASP A 50 -9.92 10.51 -9.59
C ASP A 50 -10.04 9.40 -8.52
N TYR A 51 -10.42 9.80 -7.31
CA TYR A 51 -10.65 8.92 -6.16
C TYR A 51 -12.12 8.92 -5.70
N SER A 52 -13.05 9.41 -6.52
CA SER A 52 -14.49 9.49 -6.21
C SER A 52 -15.13 8.16 -5.82
N ARG A 53 -14.51 7.02 -6.18
CA ARG A 53 -14.96 5.67 -5.83
C ARG A 53 -14.54 5.21 -4.43
N LEU A 54 -13.65 5.94 -3.76
CA LEU A 54 -13.21 5.65 -2.41
C LEU A 54 -14.11 6.35 -1.39
N SER A 55 -14.31 5.71 -0.25
CA SER A 55 -15.09 6.24 0.87
C SER A 55 -14.18 6.93 1.88
N LEU A 56 -14.58 8.14 2.29
CA LEU A 56 -13.89 8.89 3.33
C LEU A 56 -14.15 8.29 4.73
N PRO A 57 -13.23 8.45 5.71
CA PRO A 57 -11.94 9.11 5.57
C PRO A 57 -10.90 8.24 4.83
N LEU A 58 -9.93 8.89 4.18
CA LEU A 58 -8.79 8.23 3.57
C LEU A 58 -7.55 8.29 4.46
N ALA A 59 -6.64 7.36 4.22
CA ALA A 59 -5.27 7.36 4.68
C ALA A 59 -4.32 7.56 3.48
N ALA A 60 -3.28 8.37 3.66
CA ALA A 60 -2.19 8.53 2.70
C ALA A 60 -0.88 8.01 3.31
N LYS A 61 -0.15 7.18 2.57
CA LYS A 61 1.07 6.50 3.04
C LYS A 61 2.17 6.64 2.00
N VAL A 62 3.38 7.04 2.39
CA VAL A 62 4.53 7.09 1.48
C VAL A 62 4.84 5.68 0.96
N SER A 63 5.11 5.56 -0.33
CA SER A 63 5.60 4.33 -0.95
C SER A 63 7.05 4.56 -1.38
N SER A 64 7.93 3.64 -0.99
CA SER A 64 9.34 3.67 -1.36
C SER A 64 9.97 2.30 -1.14
N SER A 65 10.77 1.84 -2.09
CA SER A 65 11.65 0.67 -1.94
C SER A 65 12.78 0.87 -0.92
N ARG A 66 13.05 2.12 -0.51
CA ARG A 66 14.18 2.50 0.37
C ARG A 66 13.75 2.86 1.79
N ILE A 67 12.45 3.03 2.04
CA ILE A 67 11.90 3.35 3.37
C ILE A 67 11.44 2.04 4.04
N ARG A 68 12.13 1.65 5.12
CA ARG A 68 11.78 0.42 5.87
C ARG A 68 10.51 0.55 6.70
N SER A 69 10.37 1.66 7.44
CA SER A 69 9.19 1.97 8.25
C SER A 69 8.66 3.34 7.85
N LYS A 70 7.42 3.37 7.38
CA LYS A 70 6.76 4.60 6.95
C LYS A 70 6.53 5.54 8.12
N SER A 71 6.16 4.99 9.28
CA SER A 71 5.88 5.79 10.47
C SER A 71 7.13 6.52 10.97
N ASP A 72 8.30 5.89 10.89
CA ASP A 72 9.58 6.46 11.36
C ASP A 72 9.99 7.72 10.60
N VAL A 73 9.55 7.85 9.35
CA VAL A 73 9.79 9.02 8.49
C VAL A 73 8.61 9.99 8.48
N GLY A 74 7.63 9.82 9.37
CA GLY A 74 6.38 10.59 9.33
C GLY A 74 5.58 10.36 8.05
N GLY A 75 5.74 9.21 7.41
CA GLY A 75 5.24 8.85 6.09
C GLY A 75 3.78 8.38 6.07
N VAL A 76 2.99 8.72 7.08
CA VAL A 76 1.56 8.35 7.18
C VAL A 76 0.73 9.58 7.57
N ARG A 77 -0.40 9.75 6.89
CA ARG A 77 -1.47 10.70 7.24
C ARG A 77 -2.78 9.93 7.30
N LEU A 78 -3.53 10.13 8.37
CA LEU A 78 -4.81 9.46 8.63
C LEU A 78 -5.92 10.51 8.74
N GLY A 79 -7.16 10.08 8.61
CA GLY A 79 -8.33 10.91 8.86
C GLY A 79 -8.55 11.99 7.81
N LEU A 80 -8.14 11.75 6.55
CA LEU A 80 -8.29 12.70 5.45
C LEU A 80 -9.75 12.72 5.00
N LYS A 81 -10.45 13.82 5.29
CA LYS A 81 -11.92 13.94 5.14
C LYS A 81 -12.37 14.78 3.96
N ASP A 82 -11.45 15.39 3.23
CA ASP A 82 -11.77 16.23 2.09
C ASP A 82 -10.58 16.33 1.11
N GLY A 83 -10.86 16.88 -0.07
CA GLY A 83 -9.86 17.00 -1.13
C GLY A 83 -8.68 17.91 -0.78
N ALA A 84 -8.86 18.92 0.08
CA ALA A 84 -7.79 19.81 0.49
C ALA A 84 -6.80 19.10 1.42
N ALA A 85 -7.32 18.35 2.40
CA ALA A 85 -6.53 17.51 3.28
C ALA A 85 -5.78 16.41 2.51
N ILE A 86 -6.45 15.79 1.52
CA ILE A 86 -5.83 14.79 0.64
C ILE A 86 -4.69 15.40 -0.17
N ALA A 87 -4.93 16.56 -0.82
CA ALA A 87 -3.92 17.22 -1.64
C ALA A 87 -2.69 17.61 -0.81
N ALA A 88 -2.90 18.24 0.35
CA ALA A 88 -1.81 18.61 1.26
C ALA A 88 -1.01 17.38 1.71
N ALA A 89 -1.70 16.31 2.15
CA ALA A 89 -1.05 15.07 2.58
C ALA A 89 -0.22 14.43 1.46
N VAL A 90 -0.74 14.35 0.25
CA VAL A 90 -0.01 13.78 -0.89
C VAL A 90 1.24 14.61 -1.21
N THR A 91 1.12 15.95 -1.27
CA THR A 91 2.26 16.83 -1.52
C THR A 91 3.34 16.70 -0.45
N GLU A 92 2.97 16.68 0.83
CA GLU A 92 3.91 16.50 1.94
C GLU A 92 4.66 15.15 1.83
N LEU A 93 3.93 14.07 1.60
CA LEU A 93 4.50 12.72 1.55
C LEU A 93 5.40 12.51 0.32
N MET A 94 5.11 13.15 -0.80
CA MET A 94 5.98 13.14 -1.99
C MET A 94 7.31 13.87 -1.77
N GLY A 95 7.36 14.80 -0.81
CA GLY A 95 8.58 15.52 -0.44
C GLY A 95 9.52 14.72 0.47
N ILE A 96 9.10 13.56 0.97
CA ILE A 96 9.96 12.69 1.79
C ILE A 96 11.10 12.14 0.93
N GLU A 97 12.31 12.13 1.49
CA GLU A 97 13.49 11.61 0.81
C GLU A 97 13.25 10.16 0.35
N ASN A 98 13.58 9.86 -0.91
CA ASN A 98 13.36 8.56 -1.55
C ASN A 98 11.88 8.16 -1.74
N ALA A 99 10.92 9.09 -1.64
CA ALA A 99 9.53 8.80 -1.99
C ALA A 99 9.38 8.46 -3.47
N GLU A 100 8.85 7.27 -3.78
CA GLU A 100 8.52 6.84 -5.14
C GLU A 100 7.05 7.13 -5.48
N GLY A 101 6.24 7.41 -4.47
CA GLY A 101 4.86 7.84 -4.61
C GLY A 101 4.09 7.76 -3.29
N VAL A 102 2.77 7.82 -3.38
CA VAL A 102 1.85 7.77 -2.23
C VAL A 102 0.76 6.75 -2.49
N ILE A 103 0.48 5.91 -1.51
CA ILE A 103 -0.71 5.05 -1.49
C ILE A 103 -1.82 5.84 -0.80
N LEU A 104 -2.91 6.08 -1.54
CA LEU A 104 -4.12 6.71 -1.03
C LEU A 104 -5.22 5.65 -0.94
N GLU A 105 -5.77 5.42 0.25
CA GLU A 105 -6.71 4.31 0.49
C GLU A 105 -7.76 4.61 1.55
N GLU A 106 -8.84 3.83 1.53
CA GLU A 106 -9.88 3.87 2.56
C GLU A 106 -9.28 3.53 3.92
N GLN A 107 -9.55 4.38 4.91
CA GLN A 107 -9.15 4.10 6.27
C GLN A 107 -10.12 3.11 6.90
N ALA A 108 -9.58 2.05 7.51
CA ALA A 108 -10.39 1.11 8.27
C ALA A 108 -10.99 1.78 9.52
N GLU A 109 -12.20 1.37 9.88
CA GLU A 109 -12.82 1.76 11.14
C GLU A 109 -12.01 1.26 12.35
N PRO A 110 -12.06 1.95 13.50
CA PRO A 110 -11.44 1.48 14.73
C PRO A 110 -11.92 0.07 15.09
N GLY A 111 -11.00 -0.77 15.56
CA GLY A 111 -11.31 -2.15 15.92
C GLY A 111 -10.12 -2.86 16.57
N THR A 112 -10.21 -4.18 16.64
CA THR A 112 -9.14 -5.02 17.17
C THR A 112 -8.05 -5.19 16.11
N GLU A 113 -6.82 -4.84 16.47
CA GLU A 113 -5.64 -5.06 15.63
C GLU A 113 -4.94 -6.37 16.02
N VAL A 114 -4.56 -7.16 15.01
CA VAL A 114 -3.83 -8.43 15.19
C VAL A 114 -2.67 -8.47 14.21
N ILE A 115 -1.51 -8.91 14.69
CA ILE A 115 -0.32 -9.13 13.85
C ILE A 115 -0.25 -10.61 13.50
N VAL A 116 -0.22 -10.91 12.20
CA VAL A 116 -0.07 -12.28 11.67
C VAL A 116 1.16 -12.30 10.77
N GLY A 117 2.06 -13.25 11.01
CA GLY A 117 3.26 -13.48 10.21
C GLY A 117 3.48 -14.96 9.99
N ALA A 118 4.03 -15.30 8.84
CA ALA A 118 4.47 -16.66 8.52
C ALA A 118 5.90 -16.58 7.97
N VAL A 119 6.73 -17.53 8.36
CA VAL A 119 8.08 -17.71 7.85
C VAL A 119 8.27 -19.19 7.53
N VAL A 120 8.92 -19.48 6.40
CA VAL A 120 9.39 -20.84 6.12
C VAL A 120 10.67 -21.02 6.93
N GLU A 121 10.61 -21.88 7.93
CA GLU A 121 11.73 -22.19 8.80
C GLU A 121 12.26 -23.59 8.43
N PRO A 122 13.49 -23.69 7.89
CA PRO A 122 14.05 -24.96 7.41
C PRO A 122 14.05 -26.10 8.43
N GLN A 123 14.04 -25.77 9.73
CA GLN A 123 13.97 -26.76 10.80
C GLN A 123 12.61 -27.48 10.88
N PHE A 124 11.56 -26.90 10.29
CA PHE A 124 10.21 -27.46 10.26
C PHE A 124 9.82 -28.06 8.90
N GLY A 125 10.75 -28.08 7.93
CA GLY A 125 10.55 -28.63 6.57
C GLY A 125 10.69 -27.56 5.50
#